data_AF-A0A6A7M036-F1
#
_entry.id   AF-A0A6A7M036-F1
#
_cell.length_a   1.000
_cell.length_b   1.000
_cell.length_c   1.000
_cell.angle_alpha   90.00
_cell.angle_beta   90.00
_cell.angle_gamma   90.00
#
_symmetry.space_group_name_H-M   'P 1'
#
loop_
_entity.id
_entity.type
_entity.pdbx_description
1 polymer ?
#
loop_
_entity_poly.entity_id
_entity_poly.type
_entity_poly.pdbx_seq_one_letter_code
_entity_poly.pdbx_strand_id
1 'polypeptide(L)'
;MKLGEQSEDTLRVANDKRQIVRFANIIRPFARKTAKQLARSRKTDLARGRHPAWPWTDLVLSYATLGGSRNWEVNMEPRADDFGWARISKLSAKDRKKLLLQIPNPRFRLVIAAQAEAAFQMFRKAGGPTTIRNQYRKLQTAEERIEYLKRIPGIGQKYARNIAMEICDELVCNHFALDHRLKTLIGPFLRRNFSYREGEEFLRSVAARLHVEARTLDRTLYRNYDDLKKRLGR
;
A
#
# COMPACT_ATOMS: atom_id res chain seq x y z
N MET A 1 -23.78 7.10 39.92
CA MET A 1 -22.89 7.85 39.00
C MET A 1 -22.37 6.95 37.87
N LYS A 2 -23.26 6.35 37.04
CA LYS A 2 -22.93 5.45 35.90
C LYS A 2 -23.83 5.63 34.66
N LEU A 3 -24.76 6.58 34.69
CA LEU A 3 -25.75 6.81 33.62
C LEU A 3 -25.23 7.74 32.48
N GLY A 4 -24.15 8.50 32.72
CA GLY A 4 -23.57 9.40 31.72
C GLY A 4 -22.72 8.68 30.66
N GLU A 5 -21.82 7.78 31.08
CA GLU A 5 -20.85 7.11 30.18
C GLU A 5 -21.51 6.18 29.16
N GLN A 6 -22.61 5.48 29.53
CA GLN A 6 -23.33 4.60 28.61
C GLN A 6 -24.09 5.37 27.51
N SER A 7 -24.51 6.61 27.80
CA SER A 7 -25.22 7.46 26.85
C SER A 7 -24.29 8.03 25.77
N GLU A 8 -23.07 8.42 26.15
CA GLU A 8 -22.07 8.96 25.23
C GLU A 8 -21.54 7.88 24.28
N ASP A 9 -21.29 6.67 24.76
CA ASP A 9 -20.77 5.58 23.92
C ASP A 9 -21.82 5.11 22.90
N THR A 10 -23.10 5.09 23.29
CA THR A 10 -24.21 4.75 22.40
C THR A 10 -24.39 5.81 21.30
N LEU A 11 -24.34 7.09 21.66
CA LEU A 11 -24.42 8.21 20.70
C LEU A 11 -23.21 8.21 19.74
N ARG A 12 -22.03 7.88 20.25
CA ARG A 12 -20.80 7.74 19.45
C ARG A 12 -20.92 6.63 18.41
N VAL A 13 -21.32 5.43 18.83
CA VAL A 13 -21.51 4.28 17.91
C VAL A 13 -22.57 4.58 16.86
N ALA A 14 -23.66 5.26 17.23
CA ALA A 14 -24.69 5.67 16.29
C ALA A 14 -24.17 6.69 15.25
N ASN A 15 -23.36 7.67 15.68
CA ASN A 15 -22.73 8.63 14.78
C ASN A 15 -21.75 7.95 13.81
N ASP A 16 -20.90 7.04 14.30
CA ASP A 16 -19.93 6.31 13.47
C ASP A 16 -20.63 5.50 12.37
N LYS A 17 -21.72 4.80 12.73
CA LYS A 17 -22.55 4.08 11.75
C LYS A 17 -23.13 5.01 10.69
N ARG A 18 -23.61 6.21 11.07
CA ARG A 18 -24.12 7.21 10.10
C ARG A 18 -23.01 7.70 9.16
N GLN A 19 -21.82 7.98 9.67
CA GLN A 19 -20.68 8.41 8.84
C GLN A 19 -20.23 7.32 7.86
N ILE A 20 -20.18 6.05 8.31
CA ILE A 20 -19.88 4.91 7.44
C ILE A 20 -20.90 4.82 6.30
N VAL A 21 -22.20 4.90 6.60
CA VAL A 21 -23.27 4.84 5.59
C VAL A 21 -23.16 5.99 4.60
N ARG A 22 -22.95 7.22 5.09
CA ARG A 22 -22.80 8.41 4.26
C ARG A 22 -21.62 8.26 3.30
N PHE A 23 -20.44 7.90 3.80
CA PHE A 23 -19.25 7.72 2.97
C PHE A 23 -19.44 6.57 1.96
N ALA A 24 -19.98 5.43 2.41
CA ALA A 24 -20.27 4.29 1.54
C ALA A 24 -21.20 4.67 0.37
N ASN A 25 -22.25 5.45 0.62
CA ASN A 25 -23.17 5.89 -0.43
C ASN A 25 -22.47 6.75 -1.50
N ILE A 26 -21.57 7.64 -1.09
CA ILE A 26 -20.81 8.52 -2.01
C ILE A 26 -19.88 7.70 -2.92
N ILE A 27 -19.19 6.70 -2.35
CA ILE A 27 -18.15 5.96 -3.07
C ILE A 27 -18.68 4.72 -3.82
N ARG A 28 -19.88 4.23 -3.50
CA ARG A 28 -20.50 3.05 -4.13
C ARG A 28 -20.41 2.98 -5.66
N PRO A 29 -20.75 4.05 -6.43
CA PRO A 29 -20.64 3.98 -7.89
C PRO A 29 -19.20 3.74 -8.37
N PHE A 30 -18.23 4.35 -7.71
CA PHE A 30 -16.81 4.17 -8.02
C PHE A 30 -16.33 2.76 -7.67
N ALA A 31 -16.74 2.24 -6.51
CA ALA A 31 -16.34 0.91 -6.03
C ALA A 31 -16.79 -0.19 -7.01
N ARG A 32 -18.02 -0.10 -7.54
CA ARG A 32 -18.53 -1.05 -8.55
C ARG A 32 -17.70 -1.03 -9.84
N LYS A 33 -17.29 0.15 -10.31
CA LYS A 33 -16.45 0.31 -11.50
C LYS A 33 -15.06 -0.29 -11.27
N THR A 34 -14.43 0.01 -10.14
CA THR A 34 -13.11 -0.50 -9.78
C THR A 34 -13.10 -2.01 -9.61
N ALA A 35 -14.13 -2.59 -8.98
CA ALA A 35 -14.24 -4.05 -8.79
C ALA A 35 -14.17 -4.79 -10.13
N LYS A 36 -14.90 -4.31 -11.15
CA LYS A 36 -14.86 -4.88 -12.51
C LYS A 36 -13.48 -4.79 -13.15
N GLN A 37 -12.75 -3.71 -12.90
CA GLN A 37 -11.39 -3.54 -13.43
C GLN A 37 -10.39 -4.48 -12.74
N LEU A 38 -10.44 -4.59 -11.40
CA LEU A 38 -9.51 -5.43 -10.64
C LEU A 38 -9.75 -6.92 -10.88
N ALA A 39 -10.99 -7.33 -11.13
CA ALA A 39 -11.27 -8.71 -11.55
C ALA A 39 -10.45 -9.12 -12.79
N ARG A 40 -10.18 -8.17 -13.71
CA ARG A 40 -9.38 -8.42 -14.91
C ARG A 40 -7.87 -8.52 -14.63
N SER A 41 -7.36 -7.82 -13.62
CA SER A 41 -5.93 -7.83 -13.27
C SER A 41 -5.54 -8.88 -12.23
N ARG A 42 -6.51 -9.49 -11.52
CA ARG A 42 -6.26 -10.43 -10.42
C ARG A 42 -5.32 -11.58 -10.79
N LYS A 43 -5.47 -12.15 -11.99
CA LYS A 43 -4.59 -13.23 -12.48
C LYS A 43 -3.13 -12.79 -12.56
N THR A 44 -2.89 -11.56 -13.04
CA THR A 44 -1.56 -10.96 -13.14
C THR A 44 -0.97 -10.68 -11.77
N ASP A 45 -1.77 -10.16 -10.84
CA ASP A 45 -1.32 -9.85 -9.47
C ASP A 45 -0.95 -11.14 -8.69
N LEU A 46 -1.74 -12.21 -8.85
CA LEU A 46 -1.42 -13.54 -8.31
C LEU A 46 -0.17 -14.15 -8.97
N ALA A 47 0.04 -13.93 -10.27
CA ALA A 47 1.26 -14.37 -10.94
C ALA A 47 2.49 -13.62 -10.40
N ARG A 48 2.36 -12.30 -10.17
CA ARG A 48 3.39 -11.46 -9.54
C ARG A 48 3.78 -12.01 -8.17
N GLY A 49 2.82 -12.29 -7.29
CA GLY A 49 3.10 -12.87 -5.96
C GLY A 49 3.72 -14.28 -5.96
N ARG A 50 3.61 -15.00 -7.08
CA ARG A 50 4.28 -16.30 -7.28
C ARG A 50 5.73 -16.15 -7.73
N HIS A 51 6.08 -15.06 -8.41
CA HIS A 51 7.40 -14.85 -8.99
C HIS A 51 8.52 -14.80 -7.91
N PRO A 52 9.65 -15.51 -8.08
CA PRO A 52 10.72 -15.56 -7.09
C PRO A 52 11.39 -14.22 -6.78
N ALA A 53 11.36 -13.28 -7.73
CA ALA A 53 11.96 -11.97 -7.56
C ALA A 53 10.98 -10.87 -7.14
N TRP A 54 9.72 -11.19 -6.82
CA TRP A 54 8.73 -10.16 -6.44
C TRP A 54 9.21 -9.27 -5.27
N PRO A 55 9.89 -9.77 -4.21
CA PRO A 55 10.26 -8.90 -3.09
C PRO A 55 11.19 -7.77 -3.51
N TRP A 56 12.04 -8.00 -4.50
CA TRP A 56 12.91 -6.98 -5.06
C TRP A 56 12.16 -6.08 -6.05
N THR A 57 11.34 -6.69 -6.91
CA THR A 57 10.59 -5.98 -7.97
C THR A 57 9.61 -4.98 -7.37
N ASP A 58 8.81 -5.39 -6.39
CA ASP A 58 7.82 -4.54 -5.72
C ASP A 58 8.46 -3.53 -4.76
N LEU A 59 9.67 -3.80 -4.27
CA LEU A 59 10.47 -2.84 -3.53
C LEU A 59 10.92 -1.69 -4.45
N VAL A 60 11.47 -2.00 -5.63
CA VAL A 60 11.88 -0.99 -6.63
C VAL A 60 10.68 -0.14 -7.04
N LEU A 61 9.52 -0.75 -7.29
CA LEU A 61 8.27 -0.03 -7.56
C LEU A 61 7.90 0.89 -6.39
N SER A 62 7.96 0.41 -5.15
CA SER A 62 7.63 1.20 -3.96
C SER A 62 8.53 2.42 -3.80
N TYR A 63 9.82 2.27 -4.05
CA TYR A 63 10.77 3.39 -4.05
C TYR A 63 10.49 4.38 -5.19
N ALA A 64 10.19 3.89 -6.39
CA ALA A 64 9.89 4.71 -7.55
C ALA A 64 8.59 5.53 -7.40
N THR A 65 7.63 5.01 -6.63
CA THR A 65 6.33 5.64 -6.39
C THR A 65 6.31 6.54 -5.15
N LEU A 66 7.45 6.72 -4.47
CA LEU A 66 7.55 7.63 -3.34
C LEU A 66 7.32 9.09 -3.78
N GLY A 67 6.25 9.68 -3.27
CA GLY A 67 5.81 11.02 -3.65
C GLY A 67 4.86 11.10 -4.84
N GLY A 68 4.48 9.96 -5.44
CA GLY A 68 3.52 9.89 -6.54
C GLY A 68 3.89 8.80 -7.55
N SER A 69 2.90 8.27 -8.27
CA SER A 69 3.12 7.19 -9.25
C SER A 69 3.74 7.65 -10.56
N ARG A 70 3.67 8.94 -10.91
CA ARG A 70 4.15 9.47 -12.19
C ARG A 70 5.61 9.11 -12.52
N ASN A 71 6.50 9.10 -11.52
CA ASN A 71 7.89 8.72 -11.76
C ASN A 71 8.01 7.25 -12.16
N TRP A 72 7.18 6.37 -11.57
CA TRP A 72 7.10 4.99 -12.00
C TRP A 72 6.61 4.89 -13.45
N GLU A 73 5.43 5.45 -13.72
CA GLU A 73 4.72 5.35 -15.01
C GLU A 73 5.55 5.89 -16.19
N VAL A 74 6.25 7.02 -16.00
CA VAL A 74 6.94 7.70 -17.10
C VAL A 74 8.40 7.29 -17.24
N ASN A 75 9.11 7.11 -16.13
CA ASN A 75 10.57 6.98 -16.17
C ASN A 75 11.08 5.56 -15.87
N MET A 76 10.34 4.79 -15.05
CA MET A 76 10.86 3.53 -14.50
C MET A 76 10.25 2.31 -15.18
N GLU A 77 8.93 2.31 -15.37
CA GLU A 77 8.20 1.18 -15.98
C GLU A 77 8.76 0.80 -17.36
N PRO A 78 9.07 1.73 -18.29
CA PRO A 78 9.64 1.38 -19.60
C PRO A 78 10.99 0.67 -19.55
N ARG A 79 11.66 0.70 -18.39
CA ARG A 79 12.99 0.14 -18.17
C ARG A 79 13.07 -0.68 -16.88
N ALA A 80 11.94 -1.22 -16.43
CA ALA A 80 11.87 -1.94 -15.16
C ALA A 80 12.88 -3.11 -15.09
N ASP A 81 13.14 -3.75 -16.22
CA ASP A 81 14.10 -4.85 -16.36
C ASP A 81 15.55 -4.42 -16.06
N ASP A 82 15.91 -3.14 -16.26
CA ASP A 82 17.22 -2.61 -15.89
C ASP A 82 17.49 -2.77 -14.39
N PHE A 83 16.43 -2.70 -13.59
CA PHE A 83 16.47 -2.76 -12.14
C PHE A 83 16.19 -4.16 -11.61
N GLY A 84 16.02 -5.17 -12.47
CA GLY A 84 15.78 -6.54 -12.07
C GLY A 84 16.93 -7.13 -11.24
N TRP A 85 16.60 -8.03 -10.31
CA TRP A 85 17.58 -8.66 -9.42
C TRP A 85 18.74 -9.32 -10.18
N ALA A 86 18.43 -10.05 -11.26
CA ALA A 86 19.40 -10.78 -12.07
C ALA A 86 20.45 -9.87 -12.74
N ARG A 87 20.10 -8.61 -13.01
CA ARG A 87 21.01 -7.61 -13.57
C ARG A 87 21.78 -6.91 -12.47
N ILE A 88 21.08 -6.39 -11.47
CA ILE A 88 21.71 -5.55 -10.44
C ILE A 88 22.72 -6.32 -9.57
N SER A 89 22.51 -7.63 -9.38
CA SER A 89 23.42 -8.50 -8.63
C SER A 89 24.78 -8.70 -9.32
N LYS A 90 24.85 -8.49 -10.64
CA LYS A 90 26.07 -8.63 -11.45
C LYS A 90 26.86 -7.33 -11.58
N LEU A 91 26.29 -6.20 -11.14
CA LEU A 91 26.94 -4.90 -11.24
C LEU A 91 28.02 -4.70 -10.18
N SER A 92 29.07 -3.98 -10.55
CA SER A 92 30.02 -3.42 -9.58
C SER A 92 29.30 -2.51 -8.58
N ALA A 93 29.88 -2.28 -7.40
CA ALA A 93 29.29 -1.36 -6.42
C ALA A 93 29.12 0.07 -6.98
N LYS A 94 30.05 0.53 -7.81
CA LYS A 94 30.02 1.84 -8.46
C LYS A 94 28.85 1.94 -9.46
N ASP A 95 28.71 0.95 -10.34
CA ASP A 95 27.67 0.95 -11.37
C ASP A 95 26.28 0.75 -10.77
N ARG A 96 26.18 -0.13 -9.76
CA ARG A 96 24.94 -0.32 -9.01
C ARG A 96 24.51 0.97 -8.33
N LYS A 97 25.42 1.68 -7.65
CA LYS A 97 25.11 2.98 -7.02
C LYS A 97 24.59 3.99 -8.06
N LYS A 98 25.23 4.08 -9.22
CA LYS A 98 24.80 4.95 -10.33
C LYS A 98 23.40 4.58 -10.84
N LEU A 99 23.10 3.29 -10.92
CA LEU A 99 21.79 2.81 -11.35
C LEU A 99 20.72 3.09 -10.29
N LEU A 100 20.96 2.75 -9.03
CA LEU A 100 20.00 2.93 -7.92
C LEU A 100 19.59 4.39 -7.71
N LEU A 101 20.46 5.37 -8.03
CA LEU A 101 20.13 6.79 -8.02
C LEU A 101 19.03 7.19 -9.02
N GLN A 102 18.72 6.34 -9.99
CA GLN A 102 17.71 6.60 -11.01
C GLN A 102 16.31 6.13 -10.58
N ILE A 103 16.21 5.26 -9.58
CA ILE A 103 14.91 4.74 -9.08
C ILE A 103 13.99 5.83 -8.53
N PRO A 104 14.44 6.66 -7.58
CA PRO A 104 13.52 7.47 -6.81
C PRO A 104 13.11 8.71 -7.57
N ASN A 105 11.97 9.28 -7.19
CA ASN A 105 11.63 10.65 -7.53
C ASN A 105 12.81 11.59 -7.18
N PRO A 106 13.18 12.55 -8.05
CA PRO A 106 14.30 13.47 -7.79
C PRO A 106 14.31 14.09 -6.39
N ARG A 107 13.12 14.40 -5.84
CA ARG A 107 12.94 14.96 -4.48
C ARG A 107 13.51 14.05 -3.37
N PHE A 108 13.47 12.74 -3.54
CA PHE A 108 13.87 11.76 -2.54
C PHE A 108 15.13 10.97 -2.94
N ARG A 109 15.77 11.37 -4.04
CA ARG A 109 16.83 10.60 -4.70
C ARG A 109 17.95 10.16 -3.76
N LEU A 110 18.51 11.07 -2.98
CA LEU A 110 19.66 10.78 -2.12
C LEU A 110 19.29 9.80 -0.99
N VAL A 111 18.16 10.04 -0.32
CA VAL A 111 17.69 9.20 0.79
C VAL A 111 17.34 7.79 0.31
N ILE A 112 16.58 7.70 -0.78
CA ILE A 112 16.09 6.40 -1.25
C ILE A 112 17.17 5.61 -1.97
N ALA A 113 18.12 6.24 -2.66
CA ALA A 113 19.24 5.49 -3.24
C ALA A 113 20.09 4.81 -2.16
N ALA A 114 20.34 5.48 -1.04
CA ALA A 114 21.04 4.88 0.10
C ALA A 114 20.24 3.71 0.71
N GLN A 115 18.92 3.87 0.86
CA GLN A 115 18.03 2.81 1.35
C GLN A 115 17.96 1.63 0.36
N ALA A 116 17.92 1.89 -0.93
CA ALA A 116 17.90 0.85 -1.97
C ALA A 116 19.21 0.05 -1.99
N GLU A 117 20.36 0.71 -1.79
CA GLU A 117 21.64 0.01 -1.64
C GLU A 117 21.65 -0.83 -0.36
N ALA A 118 21.20 -0.29 0.77
CA ALA A 118 21.08 -1.05 2.01
C ALA A 118 20.15 -2.27 1.87
N ALA A 119 19.02 -2.11 1.18
CA ALA A 119 18.10 -3.21 0.89
C ALA A 119 18.72 -4.23 -0.05
N PHE A 120 19.46 -3.81 -1.08
CA PHE A 120 20.23 -4.71 -1.94
C PHE A 120 21.20 -5.55 -1.11
N GLN A 121 21.96 -4.93 -0.21
CA GLN A 121 22.89 -5.64 0.68
C GLN A 121 22.16 -6.64 1.60
N MET A 122 21.01 -6.25 2.14
CA MET A 122 20.15 -7.14 2.94
C MET A 122 19.71 -8.37 2.13
N PHE A 123 19.22 -8.17 0.91
CA PHE A 123 18.79 -9.24 0.02
C PHE A 123 19.96 -10.15 -0.35
N ARG A 124 21.11 -9.56 -0.70
CA ARG A 124 22.32 -10.30 -1.05
C ARG A 124 22.78 -11.19 0.11
N LYS A 125 22.84 -10.63 1.33
CA LYS A 125 23.22 -11.37 2.54
C LYS A 125 22.25 -12.52 2.84
N ALA A 126 20.97 -12.36 2.55
CA ALA A 126 19.96 -13.40 2.71
C ALA A 126 20.00 -14.49 1.63
N GLY A 127 20.85 -14.38 0.59
CA GLY A 127 20.88 -15.31 -0.54
C GLY A 127 19.90 -14.95 -1.67
N GLY A 128 19.40 -13.71 -1.69
CA GLY A 128 18.59 -13.15 -2.76
C GLY A 128 17.08 -13.08 -2.46
N PRO A 129 16.28 -12.53 -3.41
CA PRO A 129 14.85 -12.29 -3.21
C PRO A 129 14.04 -13.57 -3.01
N THR A 130 14.51 -14.70 -3.55
CA THR A 130 13.83 -15.99 -3.35
C THR A 130 13.83 -16.40 -1.87
N THR A 131 14.95 -16.21 -1.17
CA THR A 131 15.04 -16.50 0.26
C THR A 131 14.15 -15.57 1.08
N ILE A 132 14.16 -14.27 0.78
CA ILE A 132 13.29 -13.28 1.43
C ILE A 132 11.81 -13.65 1.23
N ARG A 133 11.41 -14.02 0.01
CA ARG A 133 10.06 -14.51 -0.28
C ARG A 133 9.71 -15.74 0.56
N ASN A 134 10.61 -16.73 0.62
CA ASN A 134 10.36 -17.96 1.34
C ASN A 134 10.25 -17.72 2.85
N GLN A 135 11.05 -16.82 3.41
CA GLN A 135 10.92 -16.36 4.80
C GLN A 135 9.57 -15.66 5.04
N TYR A 136 9.21 -14.73 4.17
CA TYR A 136 7.94 -14.01 4.24
C TYR A 136 6.72 -14.96 4.21
N ARG A 137 6.72 -15.97 3.35
CA ARG A 137 5.62 -16.94 3.24
C ARG A 137 5.43 -17.85 4.45
N LYS A 138 6.46 -18.01 5.30
CA LYS A 138 6.37 -18.81 6.54
C LYS A 138 5.60 -18.09 7.64
N LEU A 139 5.40 -16.77 7.51
CA LEU A 139 4.67 -15.95 8.47
C LEU A 139 3.17 -16.23 8.37
N GLN A 140 2.53 -16.37 9.53
CA GLN A 140 1.17 -16.89 9.68
C GLN A 140 0.13 -15.81 9.93
N THR A 141 0.56 -14.59 10.29
CA THR A 141 -0.35 -13.46 10.53
C THR A 141 -0.06 -12.27 9.60
N ALA A 142 -1.08 -11.41 9.42
CA ALA A 142 -0.94 -10.18 8.66
C ALA A 142 0.07 -9.24 9.32
N GLU A 143 0.03 -9.14 10.65
CA GLU A 143 0.93 -8.32 11.46
C GLU A 143 2.38 -8.76 11.30
N GLU A 144 2.66 -10.07 11.37
CA GLU A 144 4.00 -10.61 11.13
C GLU A 144 4.52 -10.25 9.74
N ARG A 145 3.69 -10.40 8.71
CA ARG A 145 4.05 -10.08 7.32
C ARG A 145 4.32 -8.59 7.13
N ILE A 146 3.48 -7.74 7.70
CA ILE A 146 3.65 -6.29 7.67
C ILE A 146 4.94 -5.89 8.40
N GLU A 147 5.18 -6.41 9.61
CA GLU A 147 6.38 -6.11 10.39
C GLU A 147 7.65 -6.64 9.72
N TYR A 148 7.59 -7.80 9.05
CA TYR A 148 8.69 -8.32 8.26
C TYR A 148 9.06 -7.38 7.11
N LEU A 149 8.08 -6.92 6.32
CA LEU A 149 8.32 -5.99 5.22
C LEU A 149 8.85 -4.63 5.71
N LYS A 150 8.42 -4.17 6.88
CA LYS A 150 8.93 -2.94 7.51
C LYS A 150 10.40 -2.99 7.90
N ARG A 151 11.02 -4.17 7.99
CA ARG A 151 12.47 -4.31 8.22
C ARG A 151 13.29 -3.93 6.99
N ILE A 152 12.68 -3.91 5.80
CA ILE A 152 13.34 -3.46 4.57
C ILE A 152 13.59 -1.96 4.68
N PRO A 153 14.83 -1.47 4.45
CA PRO A 153 15.14 -0.04 4.54
C PRO A 153 14.16 0.83 3.75
N GLY A 154 13.62 1.89 4.36
CA GLY A 154 12.69 2.81 3.70
C GLY A 154 11.24 2.34 3.59
N ILE A 155 10.90 1.15 4.08
CA ILE A 155 9.53 0.62 4.02
C ILE A 155 8.82 0.87 5.34
N GLY A 156 7.86 1.79 5.31
CA GLY A 156 6.96 2.07 6.44
C GLY A 156 5.61 1.35 6.34
N GLN A 157 4.71 1.66 7.28
CA GLN A 157 3.37 1.05 7.40
C GLN A 157 2.57 1.01 6.09
N LYS A 158 2.58 2.11 5.34
CA LYS A 158 1.91 2.22 4.04
C LYS A 158 2.50 1.26 3.02
N TYR A 159 3.81 1.29 2.81
CA TYR A 159 4.45 0.51 1.74
C TYR A 159 4.49 -0.99 2.06
N ALA A 160 4.59 -1.38 3.32
CA ALA A 160 4.46 -2.77 3.71
C ALA A 160 3.11 -3.36 3.28
N ARG A 161 2.00 -2.63 3.52
CA ARG A 161 0.67 -3.04 3.05
C ARG A 161 0.55 -2.96 1.53
N ASN A 162 1.00 -1.88 0.90
CA ASN A 162 0.97 -1.75 -0.56
C ASN A 162 1.67 -2.93 -1.25
N ILE A 163 2.90 -3.27 -0.84
CA ILE A 163 3.66 -4.39 -1.41
C ILE A 163 2.86 -5.68 -1.28
N ALA A 164 2.37 -6.00 -0.08
CA ALA A 164 1.58 -7.20 0.16
C ALA A 164 0.27 -7.22 -0.67
N MET A 165 -0.37 -6.06 -0.85
CA MET A 165 -1.55 -5.90 -1.70
C MET A 165 -1.24 -6.01 -3.20
N GLU A 166 -0.07 -5.60 -3.68
CA GLU A 166 0.32 -5.76 -5.09
C GLU A 166 0.50 -7.24 -5.47
N ILE A 167 0.96 -8.06 -4.52
CA ILE A 167 1.16 -9.50 -4.72
C ILE A 167 -0.06 -10.36 -4.37
N CYS A 168 -1.21 -9.74 -4.09
CA CYS A 168 -2.42 -10.44 -3.66
C CYS A 168 -2.21 -11.32 -2.41
N ASP A 169 -1.45 -10.85 -1.42
CA ASP A 169 -1.28 -11.58 -0.16
C ASP A 169 -2.62 -11.75 0.59
N GLU A 170 -3.06 -12.99 0.77
CA GLU A 170 -4.37 -13.30 1.35
C GLU A 170 -4.52 -12.82 2.80
N LEU A 171 -3.44 -12.79 3.59
CA LEU A 171 -3.48 -12.32 4.97
C LEU A 171 -3.55 -10.79 5.04
N VAL A 172 -2.92 -10.09 4.09
CA VAL A 172 -2.80 -8.62 4.13
C VAL A 172 -3.80 -7.90 3.21
N CYS A 173 -4.44 -8.57 2.25
CA CYS A 173 -5.36 -7.94 1.30
C CYS A 173 -6.62 -7.33 1.94
N ASN A 174 -6.89 -7.64 3.21
CA ASN A 174 -7.95 -7.05 4.03
C ASN A 174 -7.50 -5.81 4.84
N HIS A 175 -6.28 -5.32 4.60
CA HIS A 175 -5.70 -4.10 5.18
C HIS A 175 -5.68 -2.95 4.16
N PHE A 176 -5.40 -1.73 4.66
CA PHE A 176 -5.41 -0.51 3.84
C PHE A 176 -4.08 0.23 3.90
N ALA A 177 -3.57 0.66 2.75
CA ALA A 177 -2.35 1.45 2.66
C ALA A 177 -2.69 2.95 2.75
N LEU A 178 -2.92 3.44 3.98
CA LEU A 178 -3.33 4.82 4.24
C LEU A 178 -2.22 5.83 3.92
N ASP A 179 -2.26 6.39 2.72
CA ASP A 179 -1.49 7.57 2.35
C ASP A 179 -2.19 8.88 2.72
N HIS A 180 -1.55 10.02 2.43
CA HIS A 180 -2.11 11.33 2.74
C HIS A 180 -3.45 11.59 2.02
N ARG A 181 -3.63 11.08 0.79
CA ARG A 181 -4.86 11.29 0.01
C ARG A 181 -6.03 10.55 0.63
N LEU A 182 -5.83 9.28 0.98
CA LEU A 182 -6.86 8.49 1.69
C LEU A 182 -7.21 9.16 3.02
N LYS A 183 -6.20 9.63 3.77
CA LYS A 183 -6.43 10.40 5.00
C LYS A 183 -7.23 11.68 4.76
N THR A 184 -6.96 12.41 3.68
CA THR A 184 -7.76 13.58 3.28
C THR A 184 -9.20 13.18 2.95
N LEU A 185 -9.46 12.05 2.29
CA LEU A 185 -10.83 11.65 1.96
C LEU A 185 -11.64 11.26 3.20
N ILE A 186 -11.06 10.49 4.12
CA ILE A 186 -11.78 9.94 5.28
C ILE A 186 -11.76 10.85 6.52
N GLY A 187 -10.83 11.80 6.58
CA GLY A 187 -10.68 12.70 7.72
C GLY A 187 -11.94 13.42 8.22
N PRO A 188 -12.90 13.87 7.38
CA PRO A 188 -14.11 14.54 7.88
C PRO A 188 -15.17 13.57 8.41
N PHE A 189 -15.00 12.27 8.17
CA PHE A 189 -15.86 11.21 8.71
C PHE A 189 -15.31 10.64 10.02
N LEU A 190 -14.13 11.10 10.42
CA LEU A 190 -13.41 10.69 11.62
C LEU A 190 -13.13 11.90 12.50
N ARG A 191 -12.63 11.64 13.70
CA ARG A 191 -12.12 12.70 14.56
C ARG A 191 -10.89 13.38 13.95
N ARG A 192 -10.71 14.65 14.27
CA ARG A 192 -9.46 15.39 13.99
C ARG A 192 -8.28 14.58 14.54
N ASN A 193 -7.24 14.39 13.73
CA ASN A 193 -6.02 13.64 14.08
C ASN A 193 -6.22 12.15 14.42
N PHE A 194 -7.13 11.45 13.73
CA PHE A 194 -7.28 10.00 13.86
C PHE A 194 -5.96 9.24 13.61
N SER A 195 -5.77 8.14 14.34
CA SER A 195 -4.64 7.23 14.21
C SER A 195 -4.73 6.37 12.96
N TYR A 196 -3.61 5.73 12.56
CA TYR A 196 -3.62 4.81 11.41
C TYR A 196 -4.67 3.69 11.59
N ARG A 197 -4.73 3.11 12.79
CA ARG A 197 -5.65 2.02 13.13
C ARG A 197 -7.11 2.44 12.95
N GLU A 198 -7.47 3.64 13.42
CA GLU A 198 -8.85 4.14 13.30
C GLU A 198 -9.25 4.39 11.84
N GLY A 199 -8.33 4.93 11.04
CA GLY A 199 -8.56 5.08 9.60
C GLY A 199 -8.77 3.73 8.90
N GLU A 200 -8.01 2.72 9.31
CA GLU A 200 -8.07 1.37 8.74
C GLU A 200 -9.36 0.64 9.16
N GLU A 201 -9.77 0.75 10.43
CA GLU A 201 -11.03 0.19 10.95
C GLU A 201 -12.26 0.86 10.30
N PHE A 202 -12.22 2.17 10.10
CA PHE A 202 -13.28 2.88 9.38
C PHE A 202 -13.40 2.38 7.94
N LEU A 203 -12.29 2.29 7.20
CA LEU A 203 -12.31 1.80 5.82
C LEU A 203 -12.73 0.33 5.73
N ARG A 204 -12.36 -0.51 6.69
CA ARG A 204 -12.83 -1.90 6.77
C ARG A 204 -14.35 -1.96 6.94
N SER A 205 -14.90 -1.12 7.81
CA SER A 205 -16.35 -1.03 8.03
C SER A 205 -17.09 -0.56 6.76
N VAL A 206 -16.50 0.39 6.02
CA VAL A 206 -17.02 0.86 4.73
C VAL A 206 -16.96 -0.24 3.67
N ALA A 207 -15.84 -0.98 3.58
CA ALA A 207 -15.68 -2.10 2.65
C ALA A 207 -16.70 -3.21 2.90
N ALA A 208 -16.88 -3.59 4.17
CA ALA A 208 -17.90 -4.54 4.59
C ALA A 208 -19.32 -4.07 4.19
N ARG A 209 -19.64 -2.79 4.43
CA ARG A 209 -20.94 -2.21 4.07
C ARG A 209 -21.21 -2.19 2.56
N LEU A 210 -20.16 -2.10 1.76
CA LEU A 210 -20.20 -2.11 0.30
C LEU A 210 -20.10 -3.52 -0.30
N HIS A 211 -19.84 -4.53 0.52
CA HIS A 211 -19.56 -5.91 0.08
C HIS A 211 -18.42 -5.97 -0.95
N VAL A 212 -17.32 -5.25 -0.67
CA VAL A 212 -16.11 -5.26 -1.51
C VAL A 212 -14.87 -5.59 -0.66
N GLU A 213 -13.87 -6.20 -1.29
CA GLU A 213 -12.56 -6.43 -0.66
C GLU A 213 -11.88 -5.09 -0.29
N ALA A 214 -11.09 -5.07 0.78
CA ALA A 214 -10.37 -3.86 1.21
C ALA A 214 -9.47 -3.31 0.11
N ARG A 215 -8.73 -4.19 -0.60
CA ARG A 215 -7.97 -3.83 -1.80
C ARG A 215 -8.80 -3.12 -2.87
N THR A 216 -10.04 -3.56 -3.10
CA THR A 216 -10.92 -2.91 -4.07
C THR A 216 -11.30 -1.50 -3.62
N LEU A 217 -11.62 -1.33 -2.34
CA LEU A 217 -11.91 -0.01 -1.78
C LEU A 217 -10.67 0.90 -1.83
N ASP A 218 -9.50 0.42 -1.43
CA ASP A 218 -8.24 1.17 -1.47
C ASP A 218 -7.95 1.72 -2.88
N ARG A 219 -7.99 0.85 -3.90
CA ARG A 219 -7.78 1.27 -5.30
C ARG A 219 -8.88 2.20 -5.81
N THR A 220 -10.10 2.06 -5.30
CA THR A 220 -11.21 2.97 -5.63
C THR A 220 -10.90 4.38 -5.12
N LEU A 221 -10.48 4.50 -3.86
CA LEU A 221 -10.16 5.79 -3.25
C LEU A 221 -8.95 6.44 -3.91
N TYR A 222 -7.92 5.65 -4.22
CA TYR A 222 -6.72 6.12 -4.91
C TYR A 222 -7.03 6.65 -6.31
N ARG A 223 -7.70 5.84 -7.16
CA ARG A 223 -7.89 6.15 -8.58
C ARG A 223 -8.86 7.30 -8.83
N ASN A 224 -9.82 7.46 -7.92
CA ASN A 224 -10.87 8.48 -8.05
C ASN A 224 -10.67 9.61 -7.04
N TYR A 225 -9.43 9.84 -6.58
CA TYR A 225 -9.13 10.80 -5.52
C TYR A 225 -9.70 12.19 -5.82
N ASP A 226 -9.43 12.75 -6.99
CA ASP A 226 -9.86 14.11 -7.34
C ASP A 226 -11.38 14.23 -7.47
N ASP A 227 -12.03 13.24 -8.10
CA ASP A 227 -13.49 13.21 -8.23
C ASP A 227 -14.19 13.05 -6.88
N LEU A 228 -13.65 12.19 -6.02
CA LEU A 228 -14.17 11.99 -4.66
C LEU A 228 -13.94 13.22 -3.80
N LYS A 229 -12.78 13.87 -3.92
CA LYS A 229 -12.47 15.11 -3.21
C LYS A 229 -13.51 16.19 -3.56
N LYS A 230 -13.80 16.40 -4.86
CA LYS A 230 -14.85 17.32 -5.33
C LYS A 230 -16.23 16.96 -4.80
N ARG A 231 -16.65 15.70 -4.89
CA ARG A 231 -17.95 15.23 -4.38
C ARG A 231 -18.12 15.40 -2.87
N LEU A 232 -17.01 15.41 -2.14
CA LEU A 232 -16.97 15.66 -0.70
C LEU A 232 -16.92 17.16 -0.35
N GLY A 233 -16.93 18.05 -1.35
CA GLY A 233 -16.86 19.50 -1.15
C GLY A 233 -15.49 19.97 -0.65
N ARG A 234 -14.41 19.41 -1.19
CA ARG A 234 -13.02 19.65 -0.76
C ARG A 234 -12.10 20.11 -1.89
#